data_AF-A0A0K2YNK9-F1
#
_entry.id   AF-A0A0K2YNK9-F1
#
_cell.length_a   1.000
_cell.length_b   1.000
_cell.length_c   1.000
_cell.angle_alpha   90.00
_cell.angle_beta   90.00
_cell.angle_gamma   90.00
#
_symmetry.space_group_name_H-M   'P 1'
#
loop_
_entity.id
_entity.type
_entity.pdbx_description
1 polymer ?
#
loop_
_entity_poly.entity_id
_entity_poly.type
_entity_poly.pdbx_seq_one_letter_code
_entity_poly.pdbx_strand_id
1 'polypeptide(L)'
;MLAPGPERVVAIRTDDTGAATAPPALFPDAAAAVRAFEPEAPRWVWPDTAAIYPSVLRAGLRVQRCHDLALTGALLRTRAGLAPAAVTAAPADERPALFETTPAADPDAVLAEHADQVARTGPDARLRLLVAAESAGGLAAAEMGHIGMPFSAAAHRRLLDAALGPRVPADVLPVRLREVADEVSAAFGRRVNPASQPEVVAAFARDGVELASTRAWLLRDVDHPAVAPLLRYRDLAKLHSANGWAWLDAWVTGDRFRPVYVPGGVVSGRWASRGGGALQIPKALRTSVIADPDHSLVIADAGQLEPRILAAMSGDPLMVAAAGAADLYAPVAAEVFGGDRAKAKVAILGVLYGATAGEARSLLTLLRTRFPVAVRYVEDAARAGERGEVVHSWLGRACPPPGERWWSEGDAHGRPDRDARARGRFTRNFVVQATAAEWALCLLAELRRRLADTGSELVFFQHDEVVVHSRDPQAAVRHVLDATASATRLLFGDTAVRFPMDVAVRDCYAEPATETVPSRRIARGVDPVS
;
A
#
# COMPACT_ATOMS: atom_id res chain seq x y z
N MET A 1 -24.85 -15.36 3.10
CA MET A 1 -24.79 -14.63 1.82
C MET A 1 -25.79 -13.47 1.83
N LEU A 2 -25.40 -12.31 1.29
CA LEU A 2 -26.21 -11.10 1.14
C LEU A 2 -26.16 -10.64 -0.32
N ALA A 3 -27.34 -10.50 -0.95
CA ALA A 3 -27.50 -10.02 -2.32
C ALA A 3 -28.37 -8.76 -2.34
N PRO A 4 -27.86 -7.61 -2.81
CA PRO A 4 -28.66 -6.39 -2.97
C PRO A 4 -29.72 -6.58 -4.06
N GLY A 5 -30.96 -6.19 -3.81
CA GLY A 5 -32.01 -6.08 -4.82
C GLY A 5 -32.43 -4.63 -5.04
N PRO A 6 -33.32 -4.35 -6.01
CA PRO A 6 -33.75 -2.99 -6.35
C PRO A 6 -34.50 -2.28 -5.20
N GLU A 7 -35.24 -3.02 -4.37
CA GLU A 7 -36.02 -2.46 -3.26
C GLU A 7 -35.67 -3.06 -1.89
N ARG A 8 -35.08 -4.27 -1.89
CA ARG A 8 -34.78 -5.03 -0.67
C ARG A 8 -33.49 -5.81 -0.84
N VAL A 9 -32.88 -6.16 0.28
CA VAL A 9 -31.72 -7.05 0.34
C VAL A 9 -32.18 -8.46 0.68
N VAL A 10 -31.66 -9.44 -0.06
CA VAL A 10 -31.89 -10.86 0.20
C VAL A 10 -30.73 -11.40 1.03
N ALA A 11 -31.02 -12.05 2.16
CA ALA A 11 -30.03 -12.76 2.96
C ALA A 11 -30.35 -14.26 2.96
N ILE A 12 -29.35 -15.08 2.67
CA ILE A 12 -29.46 -16.55 2.64
C ILE A 12 -28.38 -17.12 3.56
N ARG A 13 -28.77 -17.99 4.49
CA ARG A 13 -27.80 -18.75 5.29
C ARG A 13 -27.19 -19.85 4.43
N THR A 14 -25.87 -19.99 4.50
CA THR A 14 -25.13 -20.99 3.74
C THR A 14 -24.22 -21.77 4.66
N ASP A 15 -23.89 -23.01 4.29
CA ASP A 15 -22.78 -23.74 4.89
C ASP A 15 -21.42 -23.32 4.29
N ASP A 16 -20.35 -23.99 4.70
CA ASP A 16 -18.98 -23.71 4.24
C ASP A 16 -18.75 -24.04 2.75
N THR A 17 -19.63 -24.81 2.12
CA THR A 17 -19.59 -25.11 0.68
C THR A 17 -20.31 -24.07 -0.17
N GLY A 18 -21.03 -23.15 0.48
CA GLY A 18 -21.89 -22.18 -0.17
C GLY A 18 -23.31 -22.67 -0.44
N ALA A 19 -23.67 -23.88 0.00
CA ALA A 19 -25.03 -24.41 -0.17
C ALA A 19 -25.99 -23.72 0.82
N ALA A 20 -27.18 -23.35 0.34
CA ALA A 20 -28.21 -22.72 1.17
C ALA A 20 -28.73 -23.69 2.24
N THR A 21 -28.75 -23.26 3.50
CA THR A 21 -29.20 -24.04 4.66
C THR A 21 -30.53 -23.56 5.24
N ALA A 22 -31.04 -22.43 4.76
CA ALA A 22 -32.33 -21.87 5.15
C ALA A 22 -32.98 -21.12 3.97
N PRO A 23 -34.32 -20.93 3.99
CA PRO A 23 -35.01 -20.10 3.01
C PRO A 23 -34.47 -18.65 3.00
N PRO A 24 -34.53 -17.95 1.85
CA PRO A 24 -34.16 -16.54 1.78
C PRO A 24 -35.00 -15.67 2.71
N ALA A 25 -34.33 -14.76 3.43
CA ALA A 25 -34.95 -13.73 4.24
C ALA A 25 -34.79 -12.36 3.56
N LEU A 26 -35.83 -11.53 3.63
CA LEU A 26 -35.85 -10.19 3.03
C LEU A 26 -35.64 -9.11 4.08
N PHE A 27 -34.77 -8.17 3.77
CA PHE A 27 -34.45 -7.01 4.61
C PHE A 27 -34.64 -5.72 3.82
N PRO A 28 -35.00 -4.59 4.47
CA PRO A 28 -35.10 -3.30 3.79
C PRO A 28 -33.76 -2.83 3.22
N ASP A 29 -32.66 -3.10 3.91
CA ASP A 29 -31.30 -2.73 3.50
C ASP A 29 -30.25 -3.69 4.11
N ALA A 30 -28.99 -3.50 3.73
CA ALA A 30 -27.88 -4.32 4.23
C ALA A 30 -27.64 -4.11 5.73
N ALA A 31 -27.85 -2.90 6.26
CA ALA A 31 -27.67 -2.60 7.67
C ALA A 31 -28.67 -3.36 8.55
N ALA A 32 -29.92 -3.50 8.11
CA ALA A 32 -30.95 -4.28 8.79
C ALA A 32 -30.60 -5.77 8.83
N ALA A 33 -30.08 -6.32 7.72
CA ALA A 33 -29.59 -7.69 7.68
C ALA A 33 -28.40 -7.89 8.65
N VAL A 34 -27.42 -6.98 8.61
CA VAL A 34 -26.24 -7.02 9.50
C VAL A 34 -26.66 -6.94 10.96
N ARG A 35 -27.57 -6.03 11.33
CA ARG A 35 -28.08 -5.91 12.70
C ARG A 35 -28.72 -7.20 13.21
N ALA A 36 -29.40 -7.94 12.33
CA ALA A 36 -30.08 -9.18 12.69
C ALA A 36 -29.10 -10.35 12.89
N PHE A 37 -28.05 -10.47 12.07
CA PHE A 37 -27.19 -11.66 12.04
C PHE A 37 -25.79 -11.47 12.62
N GLU A 38 -25.25 -10.25 12.67
CA GLU A 38 -23.90 -10.01 13.20
C GLU A 38 -23.66 -10.50 14.64
N PRO A 39 -24.66 -10.53 15.57
CA PRO A 39 -24.47 -11.11 16.90
C PRO A 39 -24.02 -12.58 16.90
N GLU A 40 -24.26 -13.32 15.81
CA GLU A 40 -23.80 -14.70 15.63
C GLU A 40 -22.38 -14.79 15.03
N ALA A 41 -21.73 -13.65 14.80
CA ALA A 41 -20.43 -13.49 14.16
C ALA A 41 -20.29 -14.30 12.84
N PRO A 42 -21.24 -14.23 11.89
CA PRO A 42 -21.17 -14.99 10.65
C PRO A 42 -19.99 -14.53 9.77
N ARG A 43 -19.62 -15.36 8.79
CA ARG A 43 -18.86 -14.88 7.64
C ARG A 43 -19.85 -14.39 6.59
N TRP A 44 -19.88 -13.08 6.36
CA TRP A 44 -20.71 -12.51 5.30
C TRP A 44 -20.16 -12.90 3.93
N VAL A 45 -21.04 -13.16 2.97
CA VAL A 45 -20.67 -13.39 1.57
C VAL A 45 -21.45 -12.40 0.76
N TRP A 46 -20.80 -11.56 -0.02
CA TRP A 46 -21.49 -10.55 -0.83
C TRP A 46 -20.70 -10.22 -2.11
N PRO A 47 -21.34 -9.63 -3.13
CA PRO A 47 -20.70 -9.31 -4.41
C PRO A 47 -19.44 -8.45 -4.30
N ASP A 48 -19.51 -7.35 -3.54
CA ASP A 48 -18.43 -6.37 -3.43
C ASP A 48 -18.55 -5.61 -2.10
N THR A 49 -17.50 -5.68 -1.27
CA THR A 49 -17.44 -4.95 0.00
C THR A 49 -17.50 -3.44 -0.21
N ALA A 50 -16.86 -2.92 -1.26
CA ALA A 50 -16.83 -1.49 -1.55
C ALA A 50 -18.21 -0.93 -1.93
N ALA A 51 -19.11 -1.78 -2.45
CA ALA A 51 -20.47 -1.39 -2.81
C ALA A 51 -21.48 -1.49 -1.66
N ILE A 52 -21.27 -2.41 -0.72
CA ILE A 52 -22.27 -2.76 0.31
C ILE A 52 -21.89 -2.19 1.68
N TYR A 53 -20.65 -2.41 2.12
CA TYR A 53 -20.24 -2.14 3.48
C TYR A 53 -20.27 -0.64 3.87
N PRO A 54 -20.03 0.33 2.98
CA PRO A 54 -20.18 1.75 3.33
C PRO A 54 -21.57 2.11 3.87
N SER A 55 -22.65 1.53 3.34
CA SER A 55 -24.01 1.78 3.83
C SER A 55 -24.23 1.23 5.25
N VAL A 56 -23.61 0.09 5.55
CA VAL A 56 -23.62 -0.55 6.87
C VAL A 56 -22.84 0.29 7.89
N LEU A 57 -21.67 0.81 7.49
CA LEU A 57 -20.86 1.72 8.30
C LEU A 57 -21.59 3.03 8.61
N ARG A 58 -22.26 3.63 7.62
CA ARG A 58 -23.12 4.82 7.82
C ARG A 58 -24.25 4.58 8.83
N ALA A 59 -24.69 3.33 9.00
CA ALA A 59 -25.68 2.95 10.01
C ALA A 59 -25.07 2.63 11.39
N GLY A 60 -23.77 2.86 11.59
CA GLY A 60 -23.05 2.63 12.84
C GLY A 60 -22.76 1.15 13.13
N LEU A 61 -22.80 0.28 12.12
CA LEU A 61 -22.57 -1.15 12.26
C LEU A 61 -21.23 -1.55 11.65
N ARG A 62 -20.58 -2.56 12.23
CA ARG A 62 -19.36 -3.18 11.70
C ARG A 62 -19.56 -4.68 11.54
N VAL A 63 -18.88 -5.25 10.56
CA VAL A 63 -18.94 -6.69 10.24
C VAL A 63 -17.61 -7.33 10.58
N GLN A 64 -17.57 -8.39 11.38
CA GLN A 64 -16.29 -9.01 11.76
C GLN A 64 -15.57 -9.64 10.58
N ARG A 65 -16.28 -10.42 9.75
CA ARG A 65 -15.68 -11.25 8.69
C ARG A 65 -16.54 -11.25 7.44
N CYS A 66 -15.90 -11.20 6.28
CA CYS A 66 -16.57 -11.43 5.01
C CYS A 66 -15.76 -12.37 4.10
N HIS A 67 -16.42 -12.75 3.00
CA HIS A 67 -15.88 -13.29 1.77
C HIS A 67 -16.35 -12.35 0.67
N ASP A 68 -15.42 -11.60 0.10
CA ASP A 68 -15.68 -10.63 -0.97
C ASP A 68 -15.53 -11.33 -2.32
N LEU A 69 -16.64 -11.45 -3.07
CA LEU A 69 -16.62 -12.16 -4.35
C LEU A 69 -15.81 -11.42 -5.42
N ALA A 70 -15.84 -10.08 -5.45
CA ALA A 70 -15.09 -9.29 -6.42
C ALA A 70 -13.57 -9.41 -6.20
N LEU A 71 -13.10 -9.24 -4.96
CA LEU A 71 -11.68 -9.37 -4.62
C LEU A 71 -11.19 -10.82 -4.81
N THR A 72 -11.98 -11.80 -4.37
CA THR A 72 -11.64 -13.22 -4.56
C THR A 72 -11.63 -13.61 -6.03
N GLY A 73 -12.62 -13.15 -6.80
CA GLY A 73 -12.70 -13.35 -8.25
C GLY A 73 -11.48 -12.77 -8.97
N ALA A 74 -11.00 -11.58 -8.57
CA ALA A 74 -9.81 -10.96 -9.14
C ALA A 74 -8.53 -11.81 -8.90
N LEU A 75 -8.36 -12.37 -7.70
CA LEU A 75 -7.27 -13.30 -7.38
C LEU A 75 -7.33 -14.55 -8.26
N LEU A 76 -8.48 -15.24 -8.26
CA LEU A 76 -8.65 -16.51 -8.95
C LEU A 76 -8.60 -16.33 -10.47
N ARG A 77 -9.04 -15.19 -11.00
CA ARG A 77 -8.91 -14.81 -12.42
C ARG A 77 -7.45 -14.70 -12.83
N THR A 78 -6.65 -13.98 -12.05
CA THR A 78 -5.21 -13.82 -12.31
C THR A 78 -4.48 -15.15 -12.21
N ARG A 79 -4.88 -16.00 -11.25
CA ARG A 79 -4.37 -17.37 -11.09
C ARG A 79 -4.73 -18.30 -12.26
N ALA A 80 -5.86 -18.08 -12.91
CA ALA A 80 -6.24 -18.75 -14.16
C ALA A 80 -5.48 -18.22 -15.40
N GLY A 81 -4.54 -17.30 -15.22
CA GLY A 81 -3.74 -16.71 -16.30
C GLY A 81 -4.47 -15.61 -17.08
N LEU A 82 -5.63 -15.17 -16.61
CA LEU A 82 -6.39 -14.09 -17.24
C LEU A 82 -5.89 -12.73 -16.75
N ALA A 83 -6.05 -11.70 -17.58
CA ALA A 83 -5.74 -10.33 -17.18
C ALA A 83 -6.56 -9.93 -15.93
N PRO A 84 -5.99 -9.13 -15.02
CA PRO A 84 -6.70 -8.61 -13.86
C PRO A 84 -8.00 -7.94 -14.32
N ALA A 85 -9.09 -8.16 -13.58
CA ALA A 85 -10.32 -7.42 -13.85
C ALA A 85 -10.03 -5.93 -13.69
N ALA A 86 -10.59 -5.09 -14.57
CA ALA A 86 -10.58 -3.66 -14.34
C ALA A 86 -11.29 -3.41 -13.01
N VAL A 87 -10.60 -2.82 -12.03
CA VAL A 87 -11.21 -2.53 -10.74
C VAL A 87 -12.21 -1.39 -10.92
N THR A 88 -13.46 -1.75 -11.25
CA THR A 88 -14.60 -0.85 -11.14
C THR A 88 -14.79 -0.58 -9.66
N ALA A 89 -14.77 0.68 -9.29
CA ALA A 89 -15.23 1.11 -7.98
C ALA A 89 -16.06 2.36 -8.26
N ALA A 90 -16.93 2.72 -7.32
CA ALA A 90 -17.77 3.88 -7.45
C ALA A 90 -16.94 5.15 -7.72
N PRO A 91 -17.45 6.12 -8.51
CA PRO A 91 -16.79 7.41 -8.68
C PRO A 91 -16.53 8.05 -7.31
N ALA A 92 -15.39 8.76 -7.18
CA ALA A 92 -14.94 9.39 -5.93
C ALA A 92 -15.76 10.62 -5.51
N ASP A 93 -16.96 10.82 -6.08
CA ASP A 93 -17.81 11.95 -5.73
C ASP A 93 -18.66 11.55 -4.53
N GLU A 94 -18.24 11.94 -3.33
CA GLU A 94 -19.00 11.80 -2.07
C GLU A 94 -20.15 12.83 -1.96
N ARG A 95 -20.40 13.64 -2.99
CA ARG A 95 -21.72 14.25 -3.08
C ARG A 95 -22.71 13.10 -3.07
N PRO A 96 -23.74 13.09 -2.19
CA PRO A 96 -24.80 12.12 -2.32
C PRO A 96 -25.34 12.28 -3.73
N ALA A 97 -24.94 11.37 -4.62
CA ALA A 97 -25.68 11.18 -5.84
C ALA A 97 -27.09 10.96 -5.34
N LEU A 98 -28.04 11.72 -5.89
CA LEU A 98 -29.45 11.66 -5.49
C LEU A 98 -29.99 10.21 -5.57
N PHE A 99 -29.22 9.28 -6.16
CA PHE A 99 -29.38 7.84 -6.20
C PHE A 99 -28.02 7.12 -6.04
N GLU A 100 -27.51 6.91 -4.82
CA GLU A 100 -26.54 5.83 -4.56
C GLU A 100 -27.29 4.49 -4.67
N THR A 101 -27.31 3.88 -5.85
CA THR A 101 -27.86 2.53 -6.01
C THR A 101 -26.73 1.52 -5.97
N THR A 102 -26.65 0.74 -4.88
CA THR A 102 -25.89 -0.51 -4.89
C THR A 102 -26.43 -1.36 -6.05
N PRO A 103 -25.59 -1.81 -7.00
CA PRO A 103 -26.07 -2.62 -8.12
C PRO A 103 -26.83 -3.84 -7.60
N ALA A 104 -28.03 -4.06 -8.12
CA ALA A 104 -28.79 -5.26 -7.80
C ALA A 104 -28.03 -6.50 -8.27
N ALA A 105 -27.99 -7.53 -7.45
CA ALA A 105 -27.37 -8.81 -7.73
C ALA A 105 -28.43 -9.92 -7.61
N ASP A 106 -28.42 -10.84 -8.57
CA ASP A 106 -29.24 -12.04 -8.52
C ASP A 106 -28.71 -12.98 -7.41
N PRO A 107 -29.51 -13.31 -6.37
CA PRO A 107 -29.07 -14.17 -5.27
C PRO A 107 -28.52 -15.52 -5.72
N ASP A 108 -29.10 -16.12 -6.77
CA ASP A 108 -28.65 -17.42 -7.27
C ASP A 108 -27.27 -17.31 -7.94
N ALA A 109 -27.01 -16.21 -8.65
CA ALA A 109 -25.70 -15.92 -9.21
C ALA A 109 -24.64 -15.70 -8.11
N VAL A 110 -25.00 -15.02 -7.02
CA VAL A 110 -24.09 -14.80 -5.88
C VAL A 110 -23.73 -16.13 -5.19
N LEU A 111 -24.71 -17.03 -5.02
CA LEU A 111 -24.46 -18.37 -4.48
C LEU A 111 -23.58 -19.21 -5.41
N ALA A 112 -23.89 -19.22 -6.71
CA ALA A 112 -23.15 -19.97 -7.71
C ALA A 112 -21.68 -19.50 -7.80
N GLU A 113 -21.45 -18.20 -7.83
CA GLU A 113 -20.09 -17.62 -7.83
C GLU A 113 -19.34 -17.98 -6.54
N HIS A 114 -19.98 -17.86 -5.37
CA HIS A 114 -19.34 -18.26 -4.11
C HIS A 114 -18.93 -19.74 -4.11
N ALA A 115 -19.82 -20.64 -4.56
CA ALA A 115 -19.52 -22.06 -4.66
C ALA A 115 -18.37 -22.36 -5.64
N ASP A 116 -18.35 -21.70 -6.81
CA ASP A 116 -17.22 -21.79 -7.77
C ASP A 116 -15.90 -21.36 -7.12
N GLN A 117 -15.91 -20.22 -6.41
CA GLN A 117 -14.72 -19.69 -5.76
C GLN A 117 -14.20 -20.60 -4.65
N VAL A 118 -15.10 -21.20 -3.85
CA VAL A 118 -14.75 -22.21 -2.83
C VAL A 118 -14.12 -23.44 -3.50
N ALA A 119 -14.72 -23.95 -4.58
CA ALA A 119 -14.21 -25.10 -5.32
C ALA A 119 -12.83 -24.84 -5.94
N ARG A 120 -12.63 -23.67 -6.57
CA ARG A 120 -11.35 -23.28 -7.21
C ARG A 120 -10.25 -22.94 -6.21
N THR A 121 -10.62 -22.45 -5.03
CA THR A 121 -9.68 -22.24 -3.92
C THR A 121 -9.21 -23.60 -3.37
N GLY A 122 -10.13 -24.56 -3.25
CA GLY A 122 -9.84 -25.92 -2.83
C GLY A 122 -9.28 -26.02 -1.39
N PRO A 123 -8.60 -27.12 -1.06
CA PRO A 123 -8.09 -27.35 0.30
C PRO A 123 -6.82 -26.57 0.65
N ASP A 124 -6.24 -25.81 -0.30
CA ASP A 124 -4.99 -25.06 -0.09
C ASP A 124 -5.16 -24.03 1.04
N ALA A 125 -4.54 -24.30 2.18
CA ALA A 125 -4.63 -23.45 3.36
C ALA A 125 -4.03 -22.05 3.13
N ARG A 126 -3.01 -21.94 2.28
CA ARG A 126 -2.34 -20.67 1.97
C ARG A 126 -3.24 -19.79 1.10
N LEU A 127 -3.82 -20.36 0.05
CA LEU A 127 -4.75 -19.63 -0.80
C LEU A 127 -6.03 -19.23 -0.04
N ARG A 128 -6.56 -20.09 0.83
CA ARG A 128 -7.68 -19.74 1.72
C ARG A 128 -7.34 -18.58 2.66
N LEU A 129 -6.12 -18.57 3.21
CA LEU A 129 -5.64 -17.44 4.03
C LEU A 129 -5.56 -16.16 3.20
N LEU A 130 -5.05 -16.22 1.96
CA LEU A 130 -5.00 -15.07 1.06
C LEU A 130 -6.39 -14.50 0.77
N VAL A 131 -7.36 -15.36 0.46
CA VAL A 131 -8.76 -14.96 0.21
C VAL A 131 -9.37 -14.28 1.44
N ALA A 132 -9.14 -14.84 2.63
CA ALA A 132 -9.61 -14.26 3.88
C ALA A 132 -8.92 -12.91 4.17
N ALA A 133 -7.61 -12.81 3.91
CA ALA A 133 -6.83 -11.60 4.14
C ALA A 133 -7.23 -10.47 3.17
N GLU A 134 -7.50 -10.78 1.90
CA GLU A 134 -8.01 -9.81 0.91
C GLU A 134 -9.41 -9.31 1.27
N SER A 135 -10.31 -10.22 1.66
CA SER A 135 -11.65 -9.86 2.13
C SER A 135 -11.60 -8.94 3.37
N ALA A 136 -10.73 -9.27 4.33
CA ALA A 136 -10.50 -8.42 5.51
C ALA A 136 -9.85 -7.07 5.14
N GLY A 137 -8.99 -7.05 4.12
CA GLY A 137 -8.45 -5.83 3.54
C GLY A 137 -9.53 -4.92 2.94
N GLY A 138 -10.50 -5.50 2.22
CA GLY A 138 -11.69 -4.81 1.74
C GLY A 138 -12.49 -4.13 2.86
N LEU A 139 -12.72 -4.84 3.97
CA LEU A 139 -13.38 -4.27 5.15
C LEU A 139 -12.56 -3.13 5.77
N ALA A 140 -11.25 -3.31 5.94
CA ALA A 140 -10.36 -2.30 6.52
C ALA A 140 -10.30 -1.04 5.63
N ALA A 141 -10.27 -1.19 4.31
CA ALA A 141 -10.29 -0.09 3.35
C ALA A 141 -11.56 0.75 3.47
N ALA A 142 -12.73 0.11 3.52
CA ALA A 142 -14.02 0.78 3.68
C ALA A 142 -14.12 1.48 5.04
N GLU A 143 -13.62 0.85 6.10
CA GLU A 143 -13.57 1.45 7.45
C GLU A 143 -12.67 2.69 7.49
N MET A 144 -11.45 2.62 6.97
CA MET A 144 -10.56 3.79 6.92
C MET A 144 -11.16 4.92 6.08
N GLY A 145 -11.84 4.60 4.97
CA GLY A 145 -12.56 5.60 4.17
C GLY A 145 -13.74 6.23 4.93
N HIS A 146 -14.45 5.44 5.75
CA HIS A 146 -15.59 5.90 6.56
C HIS A 146 -15.17 6.68 7.81
N ILE A 147 -14.06 6.30 8.45
CA ILE A 147 -13.56 6.99 9.64
C ILE A 147 -12.81 8.26 9.20
N GLY A 148 -11.91 8.11 8.23
CA GLY A 148 -10.99 9.14 7.77
C GLY A 148 -9.86 9.43 8.76
N MET A 149 -8.71 9.85 8.25
CA MET A 149 -7.59 10.26 9.10
C MET A 149 -7.79 11.69 9.60
N PRO A 150 -7.60 11.97 10.91
CA PRO A 150 -7.60 13.34 11.43
C PRO A 150 -6.70 14.27 10.62
N PHE A 151 -7.29 15.32 10.06
CA PHE A 151 -6.59 16.28 9.19
C PHE A 151 -7.22 17.66 9.32
N SER A 152 -6.49 18.61 9.91
CA SER A 152 -6.97 19.98 10.08
C SER A 152 -6.94 20.76 8.77
N ALA A 153 -8.11 21.02 8.20
CA ALA A 153 -8.25 21.88 7.02
C ALA A 153 -7.77 23.31 7.31
N ALA A 154 -7.96 23.79 8.54
CA ALA A 154 -7.48 25.11 8.96
C ALA A 154 -5.94 25.18 9.00
N ALA A 155 -5.27 24.17 9.54
CA ALA A 155 -3.80 24.11 9.52
C ALA A 155 -3.27 24.05 8.09
N HIS A 156 -3.92 23.27 7.23
CA HIS A 156 -3.54 23.16 5.83
C HIS A 156 -3.74 24.46 5.05
N ARG A 157 -4.86 25.17 5.26
CA ARG A 157 -5.06 26.51 4.68
C ARG A 157 -3.96 27.48 5.09
N ARG A 158 -3.58 27.50 6.38
CA ARG A 158 -2.45 28.33 6.84
C ARG A 158 -1.13 27.97 6.17
N LEU A 159 -0.86 26.67 5.98
CA LEU A 159 0.32 26.21 5.23
C LEU A 159 0.31 26.73 3.79
N LEU A 160 -0.83 26.62 3.10
CA LEU A 160 -0.99 27.10 1.73
C LEU A 160 -0.86 28.62 1.65
N ASP A 161 -1.48 29.36 2.57
CA ASP A 161 -1.40 30.83 2.61
C ASP A 161 0.05 31.29 2.84
N ALA A 162 0.79 30.62 3.73
CA ALA A 162 2.19 30.94 3.99
C ALA A 162 3.10 30.61 2.79
N ALA A 163 2.86 29.49 2.10
CA ALA A 163 3.73 29.00 1.02
C ALA A 163 3.39 29.62 -0.35
N LEU A 164 2.11 29.86 -0.64
CA LEU A 164 1.61 30.25 -1.96
C LEU A 164 1.01 31.67 -1.98
N GLY A 165 0.67 32.22 -0.82
CA GLY A 165 -0.13 33.44 -0.68
C GLY A 165 -1.63 33.15 -0.67
N PRO A 166 -2.48 34.20 -0.73
CA PRO A 166 -3.93 34.04 -0.69
C PRO A 166 -4.46 33.10 -1.77
N ARG A 167 -5.53 32.35 -1.45
CA ARG A 167 -6.21 31.47 -2.40
C ARG A 167 -6.63 32.24 -3.66
N VAL A 168 -6.35 31.64 -4.80
CA VAL A 168 -6.70 32.14 -6.13
C VAL A 168 -7.60 31.15 -6.87
N PRO A 169 -8.34 31.60 -7.91
CA PRO A 169 -9.01 30.70 -8.85
C PRO A 169 -8.03 29.71 -9.52
N ALA A 170 -8.54 28.55 -9.97
CA ALA A 170 -7.71 27.45 -10.47
C ALA A 170 -6.89 27.79 -11.73
N ASP A 171 -7.36 28.76 -12.52
CA ASP A 171 -6.71 29.27 -13.73
C ASP A 171 -5.66 30.36 -13.46
N VAL A 172 -5.53 30.80 -12.21
CA VAL A 172 -4.61 31.86 -11.80
C VAL A 172 -3.43 31.26 -11.03
N LEU A 173 -2.20 31.59 -11.44
CA LEU A 173 -1.00 31.16 -10.73
C LEU A 173 -0.86 31.93 -9.40
N PRO A 174 -0.62 31.29 -8.24
CA PRO A 174 -0.43 31.98 -6.97
C PRO A 174 0.70 33.02 -6.97
N VAL A 175 0.58 34.04 -6.13
CA VAL A 175 1.52 35.18 -6.09
C VAL A 175 2.95 34.74 -5.84
N ARG A 176 3.18 33.85 -4.86
CA ARG A 176 4.53 33.35 -4.54
C ARG A 176 5.13 32.57 -5.70
N LEU A 177 4.32 31.79 -6.43
CA LEU A 177 4.79 31.05 -7.60
C LEU A 177 5.24 31.98 -8.73
N ARG A 178 4.54 33.11 -8.94
CA ARG A 178 4.96 34.14 -9.89
C ARG A 178 6.27 34.80 -9.46
N GLU A 179 6.38 35.21 -8.19
CA GLU A 179 7.61 35.80 -7.63
C GLU A 179 8.83 34.89 -7.83
N VAL A 180 8.68 33.58 -7.54
CA VAL A 180 9.79 32.63 -7.75
C VAL A 180 10.10 32.45 -9.24
N ALA A 181 9.10 32.48 -10.12
CA ALA A 181 9.33 32.40 -11.57
C ALA A 181 10.09 33.63 -12.10
N ASP A 182 9.81 34.81 -11.55
CA ASP A 182 10.54 36.04 -11.86
C ASP A 182 11.99 35.97 -11.35
N GLU A 183 12.23 35.41 -10.15
CA GLU A 183 13.59 35.13 -9.66
C GLU A 183 14.36 34.16 -10.56
N VAL A 184 13.71 33.09 -11.05
CA VAL A 184 14.34 32.17 -12.03
C VAL A 184 14.72 32.93 -13.29
N SER A 185 13.82 33.75 -13.82
CA SER A 185 14.08 34.55 -15.02
C SER A 185 15.21 35.57 -14.79
N ALA A 186 15.24 36.22 -13.63
CA ALA A 186 16.30 37.14 -13.24
C ALA A 186 17.67 36.44 -13.17
N ALA A 187 17.72 35.22 -12.62
CA ALA A 187 18.95 34.43 -12.52
C ALA A 187 19.52 34.01 -13.89
N PHE A 188 18.67 33.85 -14.91
CA PHE A 188 19.09 33.62 -16.30
C PHE A 188 19.26 34.91 -17.13
N GLY A 189 18.96 36.09 -16.55
CA GLY A 189 18.94 37.38 -17.25
C GLY A 189 17.91 37.47 -18.39
N ARG A 190 16.92 36.56 -18.44
CA ARG A 190 15.94 36.44 -19.52
C ARG A 190 14.69 35.73 -19.03
N ARG A 191 13.56 35.96 -19.70
CA ARG A 191 12.31 35.26 -19.37
C ARG A 191 12.46 33.74 -19.62
N VAL A 192 12.24 32.93 -18.59
CA VAL A 192 12.25 31.47 -18.66
C VAL A 192 11.02 30.93 -17.96
N ASN A 193 10.26 30.03 -18.58
CA ASN A 193 9.17 29.34 -17.89
C ASN A 193 9.72 28.17 -17.05
N PRO A 194 9.76 28.26 -15.70
CA PRO A 194 10.28 27.19 -14.86
C PRO A 194 9.43 25.90 -14.86
N ALA A 195 8.18 25.95 -15.35
CA ALA A 195 7.34 24.77 -15.52
C ALA A 195 7.69 23.98 -16.80
N SER A 196 8.40 24.58 -17.74
CA SER A 196 8.76 23.97 -19.03
C SER A 196 10.15 23.35 -18.97
N GLN A 197 10.23 22.02 -18.86
CA GLN A 197 11.52 21.32 -18.87
C GLN A 197 12.37 21.67 -20.11
N PRO A 198 11.84 21.70 -21.34
CA PRO A 198 12.61 22.09 -22.51
C PRO A 198 13.18 23.51 -22.43
N GLU A 199 12.42 24.47 -21.92
CA GLU A 199 12.91 25.85 -21.76
C GLU A 199 14.00 25.95 -20.70
N VAL A 200 13.85 25.24 -19.58
CA VAL A 200 14.88 25.19 -18.52
C VAL A 200 16.18 24.61 -19.08
N VAL A 201 16.12 23.47 -19.78
CA VAL A 201 17.32 22.86 -20.39
C VAL A 201 17.97 23.83 -21.39
N ALA A 202 17.17 24.47 -22.23
CA ALA A 202 17.66 25.44 -23.20
C ALA A 202 18.22 26.72 -22.55
N ALA A 203 17.76 27.11 -21.36
CA ALA A 203 18.30 28.25 -20.61
C ALA A 203 19.69 27.93 -20.05
N PHE A 204 19.84 26.77 -19.40
CA PHE A 204 21.14 26.30 -18.91
C PHE A 204 22.16 26.13 -20.04
N ALA A 205 21.77 25.53 -21.16
CA ALA A 205 22.67 25.34 -22.31
C ALA A 205 23.18 26.69 -22.87
N ARG A 206 22.34 27.74 -22.87
CA ARG A 206 22.74 29.09 -23.31
C ARG A 206 23.73 29.76 -22.36
N ASP A 207 23.68 29.40 -21.08
CA ASP A 207 24.62 29.88 -20.07
C ASP A 207 25.82 28.91 -19.94
N GLY A 208 26.00 28.00 -20.91
CA GLY A 208 27.17 27.12 -21.02
C GLY A 208 27.09 25.83 -20.18
N VAL A 209 25.93 25.52 -19.60
CA VAL A 209 25.72 24.35 -18.74
C VAL A 209 24.89 23.29 -19.48
N GLU A 210 25.54 22.19 -19.84
CA GLU A 210 24.86 21.02 -20.42
C GLU A 210 24.19 20.16 -19.35
N LEU A 211 22.87 19.99 -19.45
CA LEU A 211 22.07 19.18 -18.52
C LEU A 211 21.61 17.88 -19.17
N ALA A 212 22.12 16.74 -18.69
CA ALA A 212 21.59 15.42 -19.07
C ALA A 212 20.18 15.17 -18.53
N SER A 213 19.78 15.86 -17.46
CA SER A 213 18.47 15.76 -16.85
C SER A 213 18.20 16.95 -15.94
N THR A 214 16.93 17.30 -15.78
CA THR A 214 16.52 18.31 -14.80
C THR A 214 16.09 17.67 -13.48
N ARG A 215 16.50 16.45 -13.12
CA ARG A 215 16.13 15.87 -11.81
C ARG A 215 16.72 16.71 -10.67
N ALA A 216 15.97 16.88 -9.58
CA ALA A 216 16.35 17.77 -8.48
C ALA A 216 17.75 17.47 -7.90
N TRP A 217 18.13 16.20 -7.76
CA TRP A 217 19.45 15.84 -7.22
C TRP A 217 20.59 16.19 -8.18
N LEU A 218 20.40 16.01 -9.50
CA LEU A 218 21.39 16.44 -10.50
C LEU A 218 21.53 17.95 -10.55
N LEU A 219 20.42 18.67 -10.42
CA LEU A 219 20.43 20.14 -10.40
C LEU A 219 21.17 20.70 -9.19
N ARG A 220 21.17 20.02 -8.03
CA ARG A 220 21.86 20.49 -6.82
C ARG A 220 23.38 20.53 -6.97
N ASP A 221 23.93 19.70 -7.83
CA ASP A 221 25.37 19.63 -8.09
C ASP A 221 25.81 20.64 -9.17
N VAL A 222 24.87 21.39 -9.74
CA VAL A 222 25.13 22.43 -10.74
C VAL A 222 25.39 23.76 -10.03
N ASP A 223 26.55 24.35 -10.27
CA ASP A 223 26.90 25.68 -9.77
C ASP A 223 26.29 26.77 -10.69
N HIS A 224 25.06 27.17 -10.40
CA HIS A 224 24.36 28.21 -11.15
C HIS A 224 23.30 28.92 -10.29
N PRO A 225 23.19 30.26 -10.33
CA PRO A 225 22.28 31.03 -9.47
C PRO A 225 20.80 30.66 -9.63
N ALA A 226 20.39 30.17 -10.80
CA ALA A 226 19.01 29.74 -11.06
C ALA A 226 18.62 28.41 -10.39
N VAL A 227 19.55 27.61 -9.87
CA VAL A 227 19.25 26.28 -9.30
C VAL A 227 18.36 26.39 -8.08
N ALA A 228 18.74 27.22 -7.10
CA ALA A 228 17.97 27.40 -5.87
C ALA A 228 16.52 27.87 -6.12
N PRO A 229 16.26 28.94 -6.89
CA PRO A 229 14.88 29.37 -7.17
C PRO A 229 14.13 28.35 -8.03
N LEU A 230 14.78 27.62 -8.94
CA LEU A 230 14.12 26.57 -9.73
C LEU A 230 13.65 25.40 -8.86
N LEU A 231 14.46 24.95 -7.91
CA LEU A 231 14.06 23.91 -6.96
C LEU A 231 12.91 24.38 -6.07
N ARG A 232 12.99 25.64 -5.57
CA ARG A 232 11.91 26.25 -4.79
C ARG A 232 10.61 26.36 -5.59
N TYR A 233 10.69 26.78 -6.86
CA TYR A 233 9.52 26.85 -7.75
C TYR A 233 8.87 25.48 -7.88
N ARG A 234 9.66 24.41 -8.06
CA ARG A 234 9.15 23.05 -8.21
C ARG A 234 8.48 22.52 -6.96
N ASP A 235 9.03 22.82 -5.79
CA ASP A 235 8.42 22.44 -4.52
C ASP A 235 7.06 23.14 -4.34
N LEU A 236 6.99 24.44 -4.60
CA LEU A 236 5.74 25.21 -4.54
C LEU A 236 4.73 24.78 -5.62
N ALA A 237 5.19 24.51 -6.84
CA ALA A 237 4.33 24.09 -7.95
C ALA A 237 3.76 22.69 -7.70
N LYS A 238 4.54 21.81 -7.08
CA LYS A 238 4.06 20.51 -6.62
C LYS A 238 3.08 20.63 -5.47
N LEU A 239 3.33 21.50 -4.48
CA LEU A 239 2.38 21.78 -3.41
C LEU A 239 1.06 22.28 -3.99
N HIS A 240 1.10 23.29 -4.85
CA HIS A 240 -0.09 23.88 -5.47
C HIS A 240 -0.89 22.88 -6.30
N SER A 241 -0.23 22.09 -7.16
CA SER A 241 -0.91 21.18 -8.08
C SER A 241 -1.37 19.88 -7.43
N ALA A 242 -0.56 19.29 -6.54
CA ALA A 242 -0.83 17.97 -5.99
C ALA A 242 -1.55 18.01 -4.64
N ASN A 243 -1.29 19.03 -3.81
CA ASN A 243 -1.85 19.14 -2.45
C ASN A 243 -2.27 20.58 -2.11
N GLY A 244 -2.80 21.31 -3.10
CA GLY A 244 -3.27 22.68 -2.95
C GLY A 244 -4.72 22.75 -2.50
N TRP A 245 -5.37 23.90 -2.70
CA TRP A 245 -6.76 24.10 -2.27
C TRP A 245 -7.74 23.13 -2.92
N ALA A 246 -7.57 22.81 -4.21
CA ALA A 246 -8.44 21.84 -4.89
C ALA A 246 -8.31 20.43 -4.32
N TRP A 247 -7.10 20.04 -3.90
CA TRP A 247 -6.89 18.77 -3.21
C TRP A 247 -7.56 18.79 -1.82
N LEU A 248 -7.39 19.88 -1.07
CA LEU A 248 -8.01 20.02 0.24
C LEU A 248 -9.54 19.87 0.15
N ASP A 249 -10.17 20.59 -0.79
CA ASP A 249 -11.62 20.56 -0.97
C ASP A 249 -12.12 19.19 -1.44
N ALA A 250 -11.31 18.43 -2.18
CA ALA A 250 -11.70 17.13 -2.71
C ALA A 250 -11.54 15.98 -1.70
N TRP A 251 -10.55 16.04 -0.81
CA TRP A 251 -10.15 14.90 0.02
C TRP A 251 -10.35 15.09 1.51
N VAL A 252 -10.68 16.31 1.96
CA VAL A 252 -10.85 16.63 3.37
C VAL A 252 -12.24 17.17 3.64
N THR A 253 -13.03 16.40 4.38
CA THR A 253 -14.40 16.75 4.80
C THR A 253 -14.54 16.55 6.30
N GLY A 254 -15.00 17.58 7.02
CA GLY A 254 -15.17 17.51 8.48
C GLY A 254 -13.86 17.27 9.24
N ASP A 255 -12.77 17.91 8.82
CA ASP A 255 -11.41 17.71 9.35
C ASP A 255 -10.95 16.24 9.35
N ARG A 256 -11.40 15.50 8.34
CA ARG A 256 -11.00 14.12 8.05
C ARG A 256 -10.52 14.00 6.61
N PHE A 257 -9.29 13.54 6.44
CA PHE A 257 -8.75 13.10 5.16
C PHE A 257 -9.28 11.70 4.83
N ARG A 258 -9.97 11.56 3.70
CA ARG A 258 -10.70 10.33 3.32
C ARG A 258 -10.17 9.78 1.99
N PRO A 259 -9.04 9.07 2.00
CA PRO A 259 -8.50 8.47 0.79
C PRO A 259 -9.41 7.32 0.31
N VAL A 260 -9.65 7.26 -0.99
CA VAL A 260 -10.35 6.12 -1.60
C VAL A 260 -9.33 5.02 -1.91
N TYR A 261 -9.29 4.01 -1.05
CA TYR A 261 -8.46 2.82 -1.21
C TYR A 261 -9.02 1.86 -2.25
N VAL A 262 -8.11 1.24 -2.99
CA VAL A 262 -8.40 0.16 -3.94
C VAL A 262 -7.56 -1.04 -3.56
N PRO A 263 -8.06 -1.91 -2.67
CA PRO A 263 -7.43 -3.19 -2.33
C PRO A 263 -7.16 -4.01 -3.59
N GLY A 264 -6.02 -4.71 -3.63
CA GLY A 264 -5.63 -5.51 -4.80
C GLY A 264 -5.45 -4.70 -6.11
N GLY A 265 -5.34 -3.37 -6.04
CA GLY A 265 -5.37 -2.48 -7.21
C GLY A 265 -4.21 -2.63 -8.20
N VAL A 266 -3.13 -3.33 -7.81
CA VAL A 266 -2.05 -3.74 -8.72
C VAL A 266 -1.79 -5.24 -8.60
N VAL A 267 -1.14 -5.83 -9.60
CA VAL A 267 -0.93 -7.29 -9.67
C VAL A 267 -0.20 -7.88 -8.46
N SER A 268 0.70 -7.14 -7.80
CA SER A 268 1.35 -7.58 -6.56
C SER A 268 0.42 -7.60 -5.34
N GLY A 269 -0.83 -7.13 -5.45
CA GLY A 269 -1.76 -7.03 -4.33
C GLY A 269 -1.59 -5.78 -3.49
N ARG A 270 -0.62 -4.91 -3.79
CA ARG A 270 -0.52 -3.61 -3.14
C ARG A 270 -1.79 -2.81 -3.41
N TRP A 271 -2.19 -2.04 -2.41
CA TRP A 271 -3.34 -1.17 -2.53
C TRP A 271 -2.98 0.01 -3.42
N ALA A 272 -3.93 0.39 -4.28
CA ALA A 272 -3.88 1.63 -5.03
C ALA A 272 -4.83 2.66 -4.38
N SER A 273 -4.77 3.90 -4.85
CA SER A 273 -5.72 4.94 -4.50
C SER A 273 -6.22 5.63 -5.75
N ARG A 274 -7.45 6.14 -5.71
CA ARG A 274 -7.98 6.98 -6.80
C ARG A 274 -7.64 8.44 -6.58
N GLY A 275 -7.56 9.18 -7.68
CA GLY A 275 -7.50 10.65 -7.64
C GLY A 275 -6.12 11.25 -7.34
N GLY A 276 -5.04 10.52 -7.66
CA GLY A 276 -3.73 11.12 -7.96
C GLY A 276 -2.84 11.56 -6.81
N GLY A 277 -3.29 11.51 -5.55
CA GLY A 277 -2.46 11.96 -4.41
C GLY A 277 -2.68 11.26 -3.07
N ALA A 278 -3.60 10.30 -2.98
CA ALA A 278 -4.15 9.91 -1.67
C ALA A 278 -3.35 8.85 -0.90
N LEU A 279 -2.38 8.17 -1.53
CA LEU A 279 -1.65 7.07 -0.90
C LEU A 279 -0.43 7.49 -0.10
N GLN A 280 0.15 8.66 -0.36
CA GLN A 280 1.30 9.14 0.39
C GLN A 280 0.92 10.40 1.15
N ILE A 281 1.48 10.58 2.35
CA ILE A 281 1.40 11.84 3.10
C ILE A 281 2.75 12.55 2.96
N PRO A 282 2.93 13.46 1.97
CA PRO A 282 4.14 14.25 1.83
C PRO A 282 4.51 14.96 3.13
N LYS A 283 5.80 15.17 3.36
CA LYS A 283 6.30 15.87 4.56
C LYS A 283 5.60 17.21 4.81
N ALA A 284 5.28 17.95 3.75
CA ALA A 284 4.56 19.21 3.83
C ALA A 284 3.14 19.07 4.43
N LEU A 285 2.46 17.94 4.20
CA LEU A 285 1.10 17.70 4.71
C LEU A 285 1.07 17.24 6.15
N ARG A 286 2.16 16.65 6.64
CA ARG A 286 2.23 16.05 8.00
C ARG A 286 1.92 17.06 9.11
N THR A 287 2.13 18.36 8.88
CA THR A 287 1.78 19.42 9.86
C THR A 287 0.28 19.67 9.96
N SER A 288 -0.49 19.18 9.00
CA SER A 288 -1.96 19.27 8.98
C SER A 288 -2.62 18.00 9.52
N VAL A 289 -1.87 16.91 9.68
CA VAL A 289 -2.36 15.66 10.28
C VAL A 289 -2.20 15.80 11.80
N ILE A 290 -3.30 16.11 12.48
CA ILE A 290 -3.35 16.46 13.90
C ILE A 290 -4.44 15.59 14.54
N ALA A 291 -4.10 14.88 15.61
CA ALA A 291 -5.02 14.08 16.39
C ALA A 291 -6.13 14.94 16.99
N ASP A 292 -7.31 14.35 17.15
CA ASP A 292 -8.38 14.96 17.95
C ASP A 292 -7.94 15.20 19.40
N PRO A 293 -8.59 16.13 20.13
CA PRO A 293 -8.38 16.29 21.56
C PRO A 293 -8.46 14.96 22.31
N ASP A 294 -7.59 14.77 23.30
CA ASP A 294 -7.45 13.56 24.13
C ASP A 294 -7.09 12.28 23.36
N HIS A 295 -6.66 12.39 22.11
CA HIS A 295 -6.14 11.28 21.32
C HIS A 295 -4.71 11.55 20.87
N SER A 296 -4.02 10.49 20.51
CA SER A 296 -2.75 10.56 19.79
C SER A 296 -2.80 9.66 18.55
N LEU A 297 -1.89 9.93 17.63
CA LEU A 297 -1.58 9.09 16.47
C LEU A 297 -0.47 8.11 16.86
N VAL A 298 -0.73 6.82 16.75
CA VAL A 298 0.26 5.75 16.80
C VAL A 298 0.61 5.39 15.36
N ILE A 299 1.77 5.87 14.91
CA ILE A 299 2.28 5.67 13.55
C ILE A 299 3.31 4.55 13.62
N ALA A 300 3.10 3.48 12.85
CA ALA A 300 3.98 2.32 12.85
C ALA A 300 4.40 1.93 11.44
N ASP A 301 5.71 1.90 11.19
CA ASP A 301 6.31 1.55 9.89
C ASP A 301 7.14 0.26 10.00
N ALA A 302 6.95 -0.68 9.06
CA ALA A 302 7.71 -1.93 9.04
C ALA A 302 9.09 -1.74 8.38
N GLY A 303 10.10 -1.49 9.21
CA GLY A 303 11.46 -1.26 8.74
C GLY A 303 12.04 -2.45 7.98
N GLN A 304 12.52 -2.21 6.75
CA GLN A 304 13.24 -3.19 5.91
C GLN A 304 12.38 -4.42 5.55
N LEU A 305 11.07 -4.21 5.34
CA LEU A 305 10.11 -5.29 5.11
C LEU A 305 10.52 -6.23 3.97
N GLU A 306 10.76 -5.73 2.75
CA GLU A 306 11.07 -6.59 1.59
C GLU A 306 12.31 -7.49 1.79
N PRO A 307 13.47 -7.00 2.27
CA PRO A 307 14.59 -7.88 2.65
C PRO A 307 14.24 -8.96 3.67
N ARG A 308 13.42 -8.63 4.69
CA ARG A 308 13.01 -9.59 5.72
C ARG A 308 12.05 -10.63 5.18
N ILE A 309 11.15 -10.24 4.28
CA ILE A 309 10.28 -11.14 3.52
C ILE A 309 11.12 -12.12 2.71
N LEU A 310 12.15 -11.65 1.98
CA LEU A 310 13.05 -12.55 1.25
C LEU A 310 13.79 -13.51 2.18
N ALA A 311 14.26 -13.04 3.34
CA ALA A 311 14.90 -13.91 4.33
C ALA A 311 13.95 -15.03 4.81
N ALA A 312 12.69 -14.68 5.12
CA ALA A 312 11.69 -15.63 5.59
C ALA A 312 11.27 -16.63 4.49
N MET A 313 11.10 -16.16 3.25
CA MET A 313 10.69 -17.00 2.12
C MET A 313 11.79 -17.96 1.67
N SER A 314 13.03 -17.48 1.64
CA SER A 314 14.17 -18.28 1.17
C SER A 314 14.70 -19.25 2.21
N GLY A 315 14.55 -18.94 3.51
CA GLY A 315 15.14 -19.71 4.59
C GLY A 315 16.67 -19.74 4.56
N ASP A 316 17.32 -18.80 3.85
CA ASP A 316 18.77 -18.72 3.77
C ASP A 316 19.34 -18.48 5.19
N PRO A 317 20.12 -19.39 5.78
CA PRO A 317 20.44 -19.35 7.21
C PRO A 317 21.09 -18.04 7.66
N LEU A 318 21.91 -17.46 6.77
CA LEU A 318 22.69 -16.27 7.07
C LEU A 318 21.85 -15.01 6.90
N MET A 319 20.95 -15.01 5.91
CA MET A 319 19.97 -13.94 5.77
C MET A 319 18.94 -13.97 6.89
N VAL A 320 18.49 -15.16 7.32
CA VAL A 320 17.59 -15.35 8.46
C VAL A 320 18.24 -14.88 9.76
N ALA A 321 19.51 -15.25 10.01
CA ALA A 321 20.25 -14.78 11.18
C ALA A 321 20.39 -13.24 11.18
N ALA A 322 20.74 -12.64 10.04
CA ALA A 322 20.80 -11.19 9.88
C ALA A 322 19.43 -10.52 10.11
N ALA A 323 18.36 -11.11 9.60
CA ALA A 323 17.00 -10.64 9.78
C ALA A 323 16.45 -10.90 11.21
N GLY A 324 17.15 -11.66 12.04
CA GLY A 324 16.88 -11.75 13.48
C GLY A 324 17.27 -10.47 14.26
N ALA A 325 18.11 -9.60 13.67
CA ALA A 325 18.50 -8.33 14.27
C ALA A 325 17.47 -7.22 14.00
N ALA A 326 17.50 -6.16 14.83
CA ALA A 326 16.69 -4.97 14.63
C ALA A 326 17.05 -4.21 13.34
N ASP A 327 18.33 -4.19 13.00
CA ASP A 327 18.83 -3.66 11.72
C ASP A 327 19.43 -4.80 10.90
N LEU A 328 18.76 -5.21 9.83
CA LEU A 328 19.20 -6.31 8.97
C LEU A 328 20.51 -5.98 8.24
N TYR A 329 20.78 -4.71 7.94
CA TYR A 329 21.95 -4.33 7.13
C TYR A 329 23.24 -4.35 7.95
N ALA A 330 23.19 -4.06 9.25
CA ALA A 330 24.37 -4.03 10.12
C ALA A 330 25.11 -5.40 10.19
N PRO A 331 24.45 -6.54 10.47
CA PRO A 331 25.13 -7.84 10.50
C PRO A 331 25.64 -8.24 9.10
N VAL A 332 24.90 -7.94 8.03
CA VAL A 332 25.37 -8.20 6.66
C VAL A 332 26.60 -7.35 6.32
N ALA A 333 26.62 -6.09 6.76
CA ALA A 333 27.73 -5.19 6.55
C ALA A 333 29.01 -5.68 7.26
N ALA A 334 28.89 -6.05 8.53
CA ALA A 334 30.00 -6.59 9.32
C ALA A 334 30.58 -7.86 8.68
N GLU A 335 29.70 -8.74 8.19
CA GLU A 335 30.08 -10.03 7.63
C GLU A 335 30.71 -9.92 6.23
N VAL A 336 30.26 -8.97 5.41
CA VAL A 336 30.49 -9.02 3.95
C VAL A 336 31.13 -7.76 3.40
N PHE A 337 30.90 -6.62 4.03
CA PHE A 337 31.25 -5.30 3.49
C PHE A 337 32.19 -4.52 4.42
N GLY A 338 32.94 -5.22 5.30
CA GLY A 338 33.88 -4.60 6.22
C GLY A 338 33.24 -3.58 7.18
N GLY A 339 31.95 -3.76 7.49
CA GLY A 339 31.16 -2.84 8.30
C GLY A 339 30.43 -1.73 7.53
N ASP A 340 30.59 -1.63 6.20
CA ASP A 340 29.88 -0.62 5.40
C ASP A 340 28.39 -0.96 5.22
N ARG A 341 27.57 -0.37 6.10
CA ARG A 341 26.11 -0.51 6.10
C ARG A 341 25.46 0.02 4.82
N ALA A 342 25.96 1.12 4.27
CA ALA A 342 25.38 1.72 3.07
C ALA A 342 25.58 0.79 1.87
N LYS A 343 26.79 0.22 1.74
CA LYS A 343 27.11 -0.77 0.71
C LYS A 343 26.29 -2.05 0.86
N ALA A 344 26.10 -2.55 2.09
CA ALA A 344 25.24 -3.70 2.35
C ALA A 344 23.79 -3.48 1.93
N LYS A 345 23.23 -2.29 2.25
CA LYS A 345 21.88 -1.90 1.83
C LYS A 345 21.77 -1.87 0.31
N VAL A 346 22.68 -1.19 -0.39
CA VAL A 346 22.68 -1.11 -1.86
C VAL A 346 22.77 -2.50 -2.49
N ALA A 347 23.64 -3.37 -1.97
CA ALA A 347 23.83 -4.71 -2.48
C ALA A 347 22.55 -5.57 -2.33
N ILE A 348 21.93 -5.58 -1.14
CA ILE A 348 20.68 -6.33 -0.89
C ILE A 348 19.53 -5.81 -1.76
N LEU A 349 19.36 -4.48 -1.86
CA LEU A 349 18.34 -3.91 -2.74
C LEU A 349 18.64 -4.21 -4.22
N GLY A 350 19.91 -4.28 -4.61
CA GLY A 350 20.33 -4.71 -5.94
C GLY A 350 19.94 -6.16 -6.24
N VAL A 351 20.07 -7.08 -5.27
CA VAL A 351 19.55 -8.45 -5.35
C VAL A 351 18.04 -8.47 -5.43
N LEU A 352 17.33 -7.68 -4.65
CA LEU A 352 15.86 -7.68 -4.68
C LEU A 352 15.34 -7.19 -6.02
N TYR A 353 15.90 -6.09 -6.54
CA TYR A 353 15.39 -5.40 -7.73
C TYR A 353 16.05 -5.79 -9.05
N GLY A 354 17.03 -6.69 -9.03
CA GLY A 354 17.70 -7.18 -10.24
C GLY A 354 18.58 -6.12 -10.92
N ALA A 355 19.26 -5.28 -10.14
CA ALA A 355 20.21 -4.30 -10.67
C ALA A 355 21.49 -5.00 -11.14
N THR A 356 21.69 -5.13 -12.45
CA THR A 356 22.80 -5.90 -13.05
C THR A 356 23.91 -5.06 -13.68
N ALA A 357 23.93 -3.74 -13.45
CA ALA A 357 24.87 -2.81 -14.08
C ALA A 357 25.79 -2.11 -13.05
N GLY A 358 27.02 -1.79 -13.47
CA GLY A 358 28.00 -1.08 -12.64
C GLY A 358 28.46 -1.89 -11.42
N GLU A 359 28.73 -1.19 -10.31
CA GLU A 359 29.16 -1.78 -9.02
C GLU A 359 28.13 -2.79 -8.48
N ALA A 360 26.85 -2.68 -8.84
CA ALA A 360 25.84 -3.66 -8.45
C ALA A 360 26.17 -5.08 -8.96
N ARG A 361 26.85 -5.23 -10.10
CA ARG A 361 27.22 -6.56 -10.63
C ARG A 361 28.27 -7.26 -9.79
N SER A 362 29.30 -6.54 -9.32
CA SER A 362 30.33 -7.13 -8.45
C SER A 362 29.76 -7.45 -7.07
N LEU A 363 28.87 -6.60 -6.55
CA LEU A 363 28.13 -6.84 -5.31
C LEU A 363 27.23 -8.08 -5.40
N LEU A 364 26.55 -8.28 -6.53
CA LEU A 364 25.72 -9.46 -6.78
C LEU A 364 26.54 -10.76 -6.76
N THR A 365 27.74 -10.78 -7.35
CA THR A 365 28.61 -11.97 -7.33
C THR A 365 28.94 -12.39 -5.91
N LEU A 366 29.31 -11.42 -5.07
CA LEU A 366 29.65 -11.68 -3.68
C LEU A 366 28.41 -12.07 -2.84
N LEU A 367 27.23 -11.51 -3.11
CA LEU A 367 25.99 -11.95 -2.48
C LEU A 367 25.55 -13.36 -2.93
N ARG A 368 25.79 -13.76 -4.18
CA ARG A 368 25.54 -15.15 -4.65
C ARG A 368 26.35 -16.15 -3.85
N THR A 369 27.61 -15.83 -3.55
CA THR A 369 28.47 -16.70 -2.74
C THR A 369 27.99 -16.76 -1.30
N ARG A 370 27.54 -15.63 -0.74
CA ARG A 370 27.28 -15.50 0.70
C ARG A 370 25.83 -15.79 1.13
N PHE A 371 24.87 -15.62 0.23
CA PHE A 371 23.43 -15.88 0.42
C PHE A 371 22.85 -16.64 -0.79
N PRO A 372 23.40 -17.82 -1.13
CA PRO A 372 23.08 -18.52 -2.37
C PRO A 372 21.60 -18.93 -2.46
N VAL A 373 20.95 -19.25 -1.33
CA VAL A 373 19.56 -19.70 -1.32
C VAL A 373 18.63 -18.52 -1.60
N ALA A 374 18.88 -17.38 -0.95
CA ALA A 374 18.11 -16.16 -1.16
C ALA A 374 18.24 -15.63 -2.59
N VAL A 375 19.46 -15.61 -3.15
CA VAL A 375 19.66 -15.16 -4.53
C VAL A 375 19.02 -16.12 -5.53
N ARG A 376 19.17 -17.44 -5.33
CA ARG A 376 18.53 -18.43 -6.19
C ARG A 376 17.01 -18.28 -6.20
N TYR A 377 16.39 -18.05 -5.03
CA TYR A 377 14.95 -17.88 -4.91
C TYR A 377 14.39 -16.82 -5.88
N VAL A 378 14.98 -15.61 -5.87
CA VAL A 378 14.51 -14.52 -6.73
C VAL A 378 14.93 -14.71 -8.19
N GLU A 379 16.04 -15.40 -8.46
CA GLU A 379 16.46 -15.76 -9.82
C GLU A 379 15.55 -16.80 -10.46
N ASP A 380 15.06 -17.77 -9.70
CA ASP A 380 14.15 -18.78 -10.23
C ASP A 380 12.81 -18.14 -10.63
N ALA A 381 12.31 -17.18 -9.84
CA ALA A 381 11.18 -16.33 -10.22
C ALA A 381 11.46 -15.50 -11.49
N ALA A 382 12.68 -14.97 -11.64
CA ALA A 382 13.09 -14.23 -12.83
C ALA A 382 13.10 -15.13 -14.08
N ARG A 383 13.71 -16.31 -13.98
CA ARG A 383 13.80 -17.28 -15.08
C ARG A 383 12.43 -17.81 -15.48
N ALA A 384 11.54 -18.06 -14.51
CA ALA A 384 10.15 -18.43 -14.78
C ALA A 384 9.43 -17.32 -15.58
N GLY A 385 9.59 -16.06 -15.16
CA GLY A 385 9.05 -14.91 -15.90
C GLY A 385 9.63 -14.76 -17.31
N GLU A 386 10.94 -14.99 -17.48
CA GLU A 386 11.62 -14.99 -18.79
C GLU A 386 11.07 -16.09 -19.72
N ARG A 387 10.58 -17.20 -19.17
CA ARG A 387 9.89 -18.28 -19.91
C ARG A 387 8.39 -18.04 -20.08
N GLY A 388 7.87 -16.91 -19.62
CA GLY A 388 6.44 -16.58 -19.71
C GLY A 388 5.55 -17.38 -18.73
N GLU A 389 6.12 -18.02 -17.72
CA GLU A 389 5.38 -18.83 -16.75
C GLU A 389 4.63 -17.95 -15.72
N VAL A 390 3.62 -18.56 -15.08
CA VAL A 390 2.92 -17.95 -13.94
C VAL A 390 3.80 -18.05 -12.69
N VAL A 391 4.10 -16.91 -12.09
CA VAL A 391 4.89 -16.84 -10.84
C VAL A 391 3.94 -16.58 -9.67
N HIS A 392 4.12 -17.33 -8.60
CA HIS A 392 3.29 -17.22 -7.39
C HIS A 392 4.11 -16.64 -6.23
N SER A 393 3.46 -15.81 -5.42
CA SER A 393 3.93 -15.38 -4.11
C SER A 393 3.69 -16.45 -3.04
N TRP A 394 4.00 -16.13 -1.78
CA TRP A 394 3.98 -17.11 -0.69
C TRP A 394 2.59 -17.69 -0.40
N LEU A 395 1.54 -16.86 -0.32
CA LEU A 395 0.17 -17.32 -0.10
C LEU A 395 -0.56 -17.71 -1.40
N GLY A 396 0.11 -17.59 -2.54
CA GLY A 396 -0.39 -18.08 -3.82
C GLY A 396 -1.00 -17.01 -4.73
N ARG A 397 -0.80 -15.70 -4.46
CA ARG A 397 -1.13 -14.67 -5.45
C ARG A 397 -0.29 -14.87 -6.71
N ALA A 398 -0.96 -14.90 -7.85
CA ALA A 398 -0.33 -15.13 -9.15
C ALA A 398 0.04 -13.82 -9.87
N CYS A 399 1.18 -13.83 -10.53
CA CYS A 399 1.51 -12.93 -11.62
C CYS A 399 1.07 -13.62 -12.93
N PRO A 400 0.08 -13.08 -13.66
CA PRO A 400 -0.48 -13.75 -14.84
C PRO A 400 0.56 -13.81 -15.96
N PRO A 401 0.47 -14.75 -16.92
CA PRO A 401 1.43 -14.84 -18.02
C PRO A 401 1.43 -13.54 -18.87
N PRO A 402 2.50 -13.28 -19.63
CA PRO A 402 2.50 -12.13 -20.53
C PRO A 402 1.43 -12.30 -21.62
N GLY A 403 0.83 -11.18 -22.06
CA GLY A 403 -0.19 -11.19 -23.10
C GLY A 403 0.35 -11.60 -24.47
N GLU A 404 -0.55 -11.93 -25.41
CA GLU A 404 -0.22 -12.49 -26.74
C GLU A 404 0.83 -11.69 -27.53
N ARG A 405 0.83 -10.35 -27.41
CA ARG A 405 1.81 -9.47 -28.09
C ARG A 405 3.26 -9.77 -27.70
N TRP A 406 3.50 -10.16 -26.45
CA TRP A 406 4.84 -10.53 -25.97
C TRP A 406 5.42 -11.75 -26.71
N TRP A 407 4.55 -12.66 -27.18
CA TRP A 407 4.95 -13.84 -27.96
C TRP A 407 5.07 -13.53 -29.46
N SER A 408 4.50 -12.41 -29.91
CA SER A 408 4.40 -12.03 -31.32
C SER A 408 5.59 -11.16 -31.79
N GLU A 409 6.24 -10.46 -30.86
CA GLU A 409 7.32 -9.49 -31.13
C GLU A 409 8.73 -10.08 -30.94
N GLY A 410 8.86 -11.39 -30.66
CA GLY A 410 10.13 -12.04 -30.37
C GLY A 410 11.06 -12.19 -31.59
N ASP A 411 12.28 -11.64 -31.48
CA ASP A 411 13.33 -11.74 -32.49
C ASP A 411 13.65 -13.19 -32.88
N ALA A 412 13.67 -13.52 -34.18
CA ALA A 412 14.06 -14.82 -34.74
C ALA A 412 15.54 -15.24 -34.49
N HIS A 413 16.30 -14.54 -33.64
CA HIS A 413 17.76 -14.61 -33.55
C HIS A 413 18.33 -15.07 -32.20
N GLY A 414 17.53 -15.71 -31.34
CA GLY A 414 18.06 -16.49 -30.19
C GLY A 414 18.79 -15.67 -29.09
N ARG A 415 18.62 -14.34 -29.02
CA ARG A 415 18.97 -13.56 -27.83
C ARG A 415 17.82 -13.60 -26.83
N PRO A 416 18.07 -13.54 -25.50
CA PRO A 416 16.98 -13.30 -24.56
C PRO A 416 16.39 -11.94 -24.92
N ASP A 417 15.16 -11.97 -25.42
CA ASP A 417 14.40 -10.80 -25.80
C ASP A 417 14.48 -9.76 -24.67
N ARG A 418 14.66 -8.49 -25.03
CA ARG A 418 14.66 -7.37 -24.08
C ARG A 418 13.41 -7.43 -23.19
N ASP A 419 12.29 -7.87 -23.76
CA ASP A 419 11.01 -8.01 -23.08
C ASP A 419 10.98 -9.22 -22.15
N ALA A 420 11.63 -10.32 -22.51
CA ALA A 420 11.84 -11.44 -21.60
C ALA A 420 12.67 -11.02 -20.38
N ARG A 421 13.77 -10.28 -20.57
CA ARG A 421 14.57 -9.78 -19.43
C ARG A 421 13.81 -8.76 -18.58
N ALA A 422 12.99 -7.90 -19.20
CA ALA A 422 12.13 -6.97 -18.48
C ALA A 422 11.11 -7.72 -17.63
N ARG A 423 10.53 -8.78 -18.19
CA ARG A 423 9.61 -9.68 -17.50
C ARG A 423 10.28 -10.42 -16.36
N GLY A 424 11.49 -10.93 -16.54
CA GLY A 424 12.27 -11.57 -15.47
C GLY A 424 12.56 -10.63 -14.30
N ARG A 425 12.94 -9.36 -14.57
CA ARG A 425 13.07 -8.35 -13.50
C ARG A 425 11.73 -8.08 -12.81
N PHE A 426 10.65 -8.06 -13.56
CA PHE A 426 9.31 -7.85 -13.01
C PHE A 426 8.89 -8.99 -12.07
N THR A 427 9.01 -10.25 -12.49
CA THR A 427 8.61 -11.41 -11.67
C THR A 427 9.52 -11.64 -10.47
N ARG A 428 10.82 -11.30 -10.60
CA ARG A 428 11.79 -11.23 -9.49
C ARG A 428 11.30 -10.30 -8.38
N ASN A 429 10.86 -9.09 -8.75
CA ASN A 429 10.38 -8.11 -7.79
C ASN A 429 9.01 -8.52 -7.24
N PHE A 430 8.15 -9.03 -8.12
CA PHE A 430 6.79 -9.46 -7.80
C PHE A 430 6.76 -10.42 -6.62
N VAL A 431 7.58 -11.48 -6.60
CA VAL A 431 7.47 -12.54 -5.59
C VAL A 431 7.66 -12.01 -4.16
N VAL A 432 8.59 -11.06 -3.98
CA VAL A 432 8.85 -10.42 -2.68
C VAL A 432 7.79 -9.36 -2.38
N GLN A 433 7.47 -8.49 -3.35
CA GLN A 433 6.51 -7.41 -3.14
C GLN A 433 5.09 -7.92 -2.87
N ALA A 434 4.70 -8.99 -3.55
CA ALA A 434 3.41 -9.62 -3.35
C ALA A 434 3.32 -10.29 -1.99
N THR A 435 4.37 -11.01 -1.57
CA THR A 435 4.40 -11.60 -0.23
C THR A 435 4.44 -10.53 0.88
N ALA A 436 5.09 -9.39 0.63
CA ALA A 436 5.02 -8.25 1.55
C ALA A 436 3.59 -7.67 1.66
N ALA A 437 2.86 -7.58 0.54
CA ALA A 437 1.45 -7.17 0.56
C ALA A 437 0.56 -8.19 1.27
N GLU A 438 0.81 -9.48 1.11
CA GLU A 438 0.13 -10.56 1.82
C GLU A 438 0.35 -10.47 3.34
N TRP A 439 1.58 -10.20 3.77
CA TRP A 439 1.90 -9.97 5.17
C TRP A 439 1.17 -8.74 5.72
N ALA A 440 1.17 -7.63 4.97
CA ALA A 440 0.48 -6.40 5.35
C ALA A 440 -1.05 -6.60 5.47
N LEU A 441 -1.66 -7.40 4.60
CA LEU A 441 -3.08 -7.76 4.72
C LEU A 441 -3.37 -8.54 6.00
N CYS A 442 -2.51 -9.51 6.37
CA CYS A 442 -2.65 -10.22 7.64
C CYS A 442 -2.45 -9.30 8.85
N LEU A 443 -1.51 -8.35 8.79
CA LEU A 443 -1.34 -7.31 9.81
C LEU A 443 -2.62 -6.47 9.95
N LEU A 444 -3.18 -5.98 8.84
CA LEU A 444 -4.41 -5.18 8.84
C LEU A 444 -5.60 -5.96 9.40
N ALA A 445 -5.78 -7.21 8.99
CA ALA A 445 -6.87 -8.06 9.47
C ALA A 445 -6.81 -8.28 10.99
N GLU A 446 -5.61 -8.56 11.51
CA GLU A 446 -5.41 -8.79 12.94
C GLU A 446 -5.49 -7.49 13.75
N LEU A 447 -4.94 -6.38 13.25
CA LEU A 447 -5.04 -5.09 13.90
C LEU A 447 -6.50 -4.64 13.97
N ARG A 448 -7.23 -4.74 12.86
CA ARG A 448 -8.67 -4.45 12.81
C ARG A 448 -9.47 -5.24 13.85
N ARG A 449 -9.18 -6.53 14.00
CA ARG A 449 -9.80 -7.40 15.00
C ARG A 449 -9.45 -6.97 16.44
N ARG A 450 -8.19 -6.59 16.68
CA ARG A 450 -7.71 -6.21 18.03
C ARG A 450 -8.20 -4.84 18.48
N LEU A 451 -8.38 -3.91 17.54
CA LEU A 451 -8.90 -2.58 17.84
C LEU A 451 -10.42 -2.57 18.01
N ALA A 452 -11.12 -3.64 17.62
CA ALA A 452 -12.53 -3.80 17.91
C ALA A 452 -12.79 -3.61 19.41
N ASP A 453 -13.76 -2.76 19.75
CA ASP A 453 -14.19 -2.44 21.12
C ASP A 453 -13.18 -1.69 22.02
N THR A 454 -12.03 -1.26 21.47
CA THR A 454 -11.03 -0.49 22.23
C THR A 454 -11.28 1.04 22.21
N GLY A 455 -12.18 1.52 21.34
CA GLY A 455 -12.32 2.94 21.03
C GLY A 455 -11.15 3.53 20.24
N SER A 456 -10.23 2.69 19.74
CA SER A 456 -9.14 3.09 18.84
C SER A 456 -9.51 2.79 17.38
N GLU A 457 -9.05 3.62 16.47
CA GLU A 457 -9.42 3.57 15.07
C GLU A 457 -8.18 3.39 14.19
N LEU A 458 -8.18 2.38 13.32
CA LEU A 458 -7.22 2.30 12.22
C LEU A 458 -7.66 3.32 11.16
N VAL A 459 -6.84 4.36 10.95
CA VAL A 459 -7.25 5.53 10.15
C VAL A 459 -6.46 5.72 8.86
N PHE A 460 -5.29 5.08 8.74
CA PHE A 460 -4.47 5.18 7.53
C PHE A 460 -3.60 3.94 7.34
N PHE A 461 -3.41 3.57 6.07
CA PHE A 461 -2.52 2.52 5.63
C PHE A 461 -1.78 2.94 4.37
N GLN A 462 -0.46 2.74 4.35
CA GLN A 462 0.38 2.94 3.18
C GLN A 462 1.46 1.85 3.13
N HIS A 463 1.20 0.78 2.37
CA HIS A 463 2.12 -0.34 2.11
C HIS A 463 2.55 -1.09 3.38
N ASP A 464 3.49 -0.53 4.13
CA ASP A 464 4.10 -1.04 5.36
C ASP A 464 3.90 -0.11 6.56
N GLU A 465 3.26 1.03 6.36
CA GLU A 465 2.87 1.97 7.41
C GLU A 465 1.39 1.83 7.77
N VAL A 466 1.09 1.78 9.07
CA VAL A 466 -0.27 1.90 9.63
C VAL A 466 -0.33 3.05 10.62
N VAL A 467 -1.48 3.73 10.69
CA VAL A 467 -1.75 4.79 11.67
C VAL A 467 -3.01 4.45 12.45
N VAL A 468 -2.88 4.41 13.77
CA VAL A 468 -4.01 4.24 14.69
C VAL A 468 -4.25 5.56 15.42
N HIS A 469 -5.50 6.02 15.46
CA HIS A 469 -5.94 7.17 16.24
C HIS A 469 -6.60 6.66 17.53
N SER A 470 -6.09 7.04 18.70
CA SER A 470 -6.47 6.40 19.96
C SER A 470 -6.35 7.32 21.17
N ARG A 471 -7.25 7.15 22.14
CA ARG A 471 -7.15 7.72 23.50
C ARG A 471 -6.22 6.94 24.42
N ASP A 472 -5.92 5.68 24.08
CA ASP A 472 -4.94 4.85 24.78
C ASP A 472 -3.84 4.42 23.79
N PRO A 473 -2.88 5.33 23.51
CA PRO A 473 -1.79 5.03 22.58
C PRO A 473 -0.95 3.84 23.03
N GLN A 474 -0.85 3.56 24.34
CA GLN A 474 -0.08 2.43 24.84
C GLN A 474 -0.74 1.09 24.52
N ALA A 475 -2.07 1.00 24.64
CA ALA A 475 -2.82 -0.17 24.16
C ALA A 475 -2.70 -0.31 22.64
N ALA A 476 -2.84 0.77 21.88
CA ALA A 476 -2.69 0.74 20.43
C ALA A 476 -1.30 0.26 20.00
N VAL A 477 -0.22 0.71 20.65
CA VAL A 477 1.15 0.20 20.41
C VAL A 477 1.23 -1.31 20.64
N ARG A 478 0.69 -1.83 21.76
CA ARG A 478 0.67 -3.28 22.04
C ARG A 478 -0.09 -4.05 20.96
N HIS A 479 -1.26 -3.53 20.54
CA HIS A 479 -2.05 -4.16 19.49
C HIS A 479 -1.33 -4.21 18.14
N VAL A 480 -0.59 -3.15 17.78
CA VAL A 480 0.26 -3.14 16.57
C VAL A 480 1.32 -4.23 16.66
N LEU A 481 2.09 -4.28 17.76
CA LEU A 481 3.18 -5.25 17.91
C LEU A 481 2.69 -6.69 17.94
N ASP A 482 1.57 -6.95 18.62
CA ASP A 482 0.96 -8.28 18.63
C ASP A 482 0.40 -8.66 17.26
N ALA A 483 -0.19 -7.70 16.53
CA ALA A 483 -0.68 -7.94 15.18
C ALA A 483 0.44 -8.28 14.21
N THR A 484 1.58 -7.60 14.31
CA THR A 484 2.82 -7.93 13.60
C THR A 484 3.26 -9.37 13.90
N ALA A 485 3.30 -9.77 15.17
CA ALA A 485 3.70 -11.12 15.56
C ALA A 485 2.73 -12.20 15.03
N SER A 486 1.42 -11.97 15.13
CA SER A 486 0.38 -12.83 14.56
C SER A 486 0.52 -12.96 13.03
N ALA A 487 0.67 -11.84 12.31
CA ALA A 487 0.81 -11.83 10.85
C ALA A 487 2.06 -12.61 10.40
N THR A 488 3.19 -12.43 11.09
CA THR A 488 4.41 -13.20 10.83
C THR A 488 4.20 -14.69 11.05
N ARG A 489 3.54 -15.09 12.15
CA ARG A 489 3.26 -16.51 12.45
C ARG A 489 2.30 -17.13 11.44
N LEU A 490 1.27 -16.39 11.00
CA LEU A 490 0.31 -16.84 9.99
C LEU A 490 0.98 -17.18 8.66
N LEU A 491 1.94 -16.36 8.21
CA LEU A 491 2.63 -16.60 6.94
C LEU A 491 3.76 -17.62 7.09
N PHE A 492 4.65 -17.42 8.06
CA PHE A 492 5.95 -18.09 8.09
C PHE A 492 6.09 -19.12 9.23
N GLY A 493 5.06 -19.31 10.05
CA GLY A 493 5.12 -20.19 11.22
C GLY A 493 6.14 -19.70 12.25
N ASP A 494 6.82 -20.64 12.90
CA ASP A 494 7.91 -20.32 13.83
C ASP A 494 9.19 -19.99 13.04
N THR A 495 9.44 -18.69 12.87
CA THR A 495 10.63 -18.16 12.17
C THR A 495 11.50 -17.32 13.10
N ALA A 496 12.82 -17.37 12.88
CA ALA A 496 13.77 -16.50 13.56
C ALA A 496 13.83 -15.08 12.95
N VAL A 497 13.21 -14.87 11.78
CA VAL A 497 13.11 -13.56 11.13
C VAL A 497 12.20 -12.66 11.95
N ARG A 498 12.71 -11.47 12.32
CA ARG A 498 11.92 -10.44 12.99
C ARG A 498 11.38 -9.44 11.98
N PHE A 499 10.21 -8.87 12.27
CA PHE A 499 9.60 -7.78 11.53
C PHE A 499 9.40 -6.60 12.49
N PRO A 500 10.47 -5.84 12.82
CA PRO A 500 10.36 -4.75 13.77
C PRO A 500 9.48 -3.62 13.20
N MET A 501 8.55 -3.14 14.02
CA MET A 501 7.82 -1.90 13.75
C MET A 501 8.57 -0.75 14.42
N ASP A 502 8.86 0.31 13.65
CA ASP A 502 9.25 1.60 14.20
C ASP A 502 7.96 2.35 14.57
N VAL A 503 7.70 2.49 15.87
CA VAL A 503 6.44 3.03 16.38
C VAL A 503 6.67 4.36 17.07
N ALA A 504 5.93 5.37 16.62
CA ALA A 504 5.94 6.71 17.19
C ALA A 504 4.53 7.11 17.63
N VAL A 505 4.42 7.61 18.86
CA VAL A 505 3.21 8.27 19.36
C VAL A 505 3.36 9.78 19.18
N ARG A 506 2.36 10.43 18.58
CA ARG A 506 2.39 11.86 18.23
C ARG A 506 1.00 12.49 18.29
N ASP A 507 0.93 13.75 18.69
CA ASP A 507 -0.30 14.54 18.59
C ASP A 507 -0.41 15.19 17.20
N CYS A 508 0.71 15.65 16.64
CA CYS A 508 0.82 16.02 15.23
C CYS A 508 1.81 15.11 14.50
N TYR A 509 1.44 14.63 13.32
CA TYR A 509 2.28 13.70 12.55
C TYR A 509 3.68 14.29 12.26
N ALA A 510 3.79 15.60 12.03
CA ALA A 510 5.07 16.27 11.74
C ALA A 510 6.00 16.43 12.94
N GLU A 511 5.49 16.32 14.17
CA GLU A 511 6.27 16.56 15.38
C GLU A 511 7.24 15.40 15.67
N PRO A 512 8.31 15.65 16.44
CA PRO A 512 9.09 14.57 17.02
C PRO A 512 8.17 13.67 17.87
N ALA A 513 8.50 12.39 17.95
CA ALA A 513 7.74 11.47 18.78
C ALA A 513 7.75 11.93 20.25
N THR A 514 6.58 12.01 20.88
CA THR A 514 6.48 12.26 22.33
C THR A 514 7.02 11.08 23.13
N GLU A 515 6.90 9.87 22.55
CA GLU A 515 7.56 8.66 23.01
C GLU A 515 8.02 7.81 21.83
N THR A 516 9.26 7.30 21.88
CA THR A 516 9.78 6.30 20.95
C THR A 516 9.84 4.97 21.68
N VAL A 517 9.11 3.96 21.18
CA VAL A 517 9.13 2.62 21.78
C VAL A 517 10.17 1.79 21.04
N PRO A 518 11.38 1.59 21.59
CA PRO A 518 12.37 0.75 20.94
C PRO A 518 11.86 -0.69 20.88
N SER A 519 12.05 -1.36 19.74
CA SER A 519 11.63 -2.74 19.44
C SER A 519 12.27 -3.81 20.35
N ARG A 520 12.93 -3.43 21.44
CA ARG A 520 13.73 -4.28 22.33
C ARG A 520 12.93 -5.08 23.37
N ARG A 521 11.65 -4.78 23.61
CA ARG A 521 10.80 -5.49 24.60
C ARG A 521 9.92 -6.59 23.99
N ILE A 522 10.50 -7.42 23.12
CA ILE A 522 9.88 -8.70 22.73
C ILE A 522 10.95 -9.79 22.89
N ALA A 523 11.32 -10.04 24.14
CA ALA A 523 12.05 -11.23 24.53
C ALA A 523 11.70 -11.55 25.98
N ARG A 524 11.04 -12.71 26.15
CA ARG A 524 10.67 -13.41 27.39
C ARG A 524 9.36 -12.95 28.06
N GLY A 525 8.38 -13.83 27.96
CA GLY A 525 7.09 -13.76 28.65
C GLY A 525 6.26 -15.01 28.36
N VAL A 526 6.88 -16.19 28.44
CA VAL A 526 6.17 -17.47 28.62
C VAL A 526 6.82 -18.10 29.85
N ASP A 527 6.30 -17.78 31.03
CA ASP A 527 6.49 -18.63 32.20
C ASP A 527 5.57 -19.85 32.03
N PRO A 528 6.08 -21.08 32.11
CA PRO A 528 5.23 -22.25 32.19
C PRO A 528 4.72 -22.32 33.63
N VAL A 529 3.41 -22.12 33.83
CA VAL A 529 2.77 -22.50 35.09
C VAL A 529 1.81 -23.64 34.80
N SER A 530 1.97 -24.63 35.67
CA SER A 530 1.29 -25.92 35.81
C SER A 530 -0.24 -25.86 35.78
#